data_AF-A0A3D5NQ04-F1
#
_entry.id   AF-A0A3D5NQ04-F1
#
_cell.length_a   1.000
_cell.length_b   1.000
_cell.length_c   1.000
_cell.angle_alpha   90.00
_cell.angle_beta   90.00
_cell.angle_gamma   90.00
#
_symmetry.space_group_name_H-M   'P 1'
#
loop_
_entity.id
_entity.type
_entity.pdbx_description
1 polymer ?
#
loop_
_entity_poly.entity_id
_entity_poly.type
_entity_poly.pdbx_seq_one_letter_code
_entity_poly.pdbx_strand_id
1 'polypeptide(L)'
;MSVAETKQIIEIIDKALKHLKTHPKQGQIYHDIITYSYIDKEAMPDDVIMRKLNLTQSTYYRYKKKAIELMGIALWGYIIPPLRDYWNNLQ
;
A
#
# COMPACT_ATOMS: atom_id res chain seq x y z
N MET A 1 -1.90 -17.25 -14.23
CA MET A 1 -1.19 -16.93 -12.98
C MET A 1 -1.08 -18.21 -12.16
N SER A 2 0.14 -18.65 -11.87
CA SER A 2 0.40 -19.76 -10.95
C SER A 2 0.28 -19.30 -9.50
N VAL A 3 0.06 -20.24 -8.57
CA VAL A 3 0.02 -19.94 -7.12
C VAL A 3 1.33 -19.29 -6.65
N ALA A 4 2.46 -19.67 -7.24
CA ALA A 4 3.76 -19.10 -6.93
C ALA A 4 3.86 -17.62 -7.33
N GLU A 5 3.41 -17.26 -8.54
CA GLU A 5 3.37 -15.87 -9.01
C GLU A 5 2.43 -15.02 -8.14
N THR A 6 1.26 -15.55 -7.78
CA THR A 6 0.34 -14.85 -6.87
C THR A 6 0.96 -14.61 -5.49
N LYS A 7 1.66 -15.60 -4.93
CA LYS A 7 2.38 -15.45 -3.67
C LYS A 7 3.46 -14.36 -3.74
N GLN A 8 4.22 -14.31 -4.82
CA GLN A 8 5.24 -13.27 -5.03
C GLN A 8 4.64 -11.87 -5.09
N ILE A 9 3.50 -11.70 -5.77
CA ILE A 9 2.80 -10.41 -5.82
C ILE A 9 2.36 -9.98 -4.41
N ILE A 10 1.80 -10.91 -3.62
CA ILE A 10 1.40 -10.63 -2.23
C ILE A 10 2.62 -10.18 -1.41
N GLU A 11 3.76 -10.86 -1.52
CA GLU A 11 4.98 -10.48 -0.80
C GLU A 11 5.50 -9.10 -1.18
N ILE A 12 5.38 -8.70 -2.45
CA ILE A 12 5.74 -7.36 -2.93
C ILE A 12 4.82 -6.30 -2.30
N ILE A 13 3.52 -6.54 -2.31
CA ILE A 13 2.53 -5.64 -1.73
C ILE A 13 2.75 -5.50 -0.21
N ASP A 14 2.97 -6.59 0.50
CA ASP A 14 3.26 -6.59 1.94
C ASP A 14 4.52 -5.79 2.28
N LYS A 15 5.58 -5.92 1.49
CA LYS A 15 6.81 -5.13 1.67
C LYS A 15 6.54 -3.64 1.44
N ALA A 16 5.77 -3.28 0.42
CA ALA A 16 5.42 -1.89 0.14
C ALA A 16 4.53 -1.29 1.24
N LEU A 17 3.55 -2.03 1.75
CA LEU A 17 2.72 -1.62 2.90
C LEU A 17 3.55 -1.39 4.15
N LYS A 18 4.48 -2.31 4.47
CA LYS A 18 5.40 -2.14 5.59
C LYS A 18 6.27 -0.90 5.42
N HIS A 19 6.78 -0.65 4.22
CA HIS A 19 7.54 0.56 3.92
C HIS A 19 6.68 1.83 4.13
N LEU A 20 5.47 1.87 3.57
CA LEU A 20 4.51 2.97 3.74
C LEU A 20 4.23 3.27 5.23
N LYS A 21 4.07 2.22 6.04
CA LYS A 21 3.82 2.33 7.48
C LYS A 21 4.95 3.04 8.23
N THR A 22 6.20 2.91 7.76
CA THR A 22 7.37 3.57 8.37
C THR A 22 7.49 5.05 8.03
N HIS A 23 6.63 5.58 7.16
CA HIS A 23 6.65 7.00 6.81
C HIS A 23 6.40 7.88 8.05
N PRO A 24 7.16 8.97 8.24
CA PRO A 24 7.03 9.80 9.43
C PRO A 24 5.61 10.32 9.65
N LYS A 25 5.26 10.55 10.93
CA LYS A 25 3.97 11.11 11.38
C LYS A 25 2.76 10.22 11.08
N GLN A 26 2.22 10.28 9.85
CA GLN A 26 0.95 9.64 9.48
C GLN A 26 1.11 8.30 8.75
N GLY A 27 2.30 7.68 8.74
CA GLY A 27 2.55 6.42 8.03
C GLY A 27 1.57 5.31 8.37
N GLN A 28 1.20 5.15 9.64
CA GLN A 28 0.17 4.21 10.07
C GLN A 28 -1.20 4.50 9.43
N ILE A 29 -1.63 5.76 9.42
CA ILE A 29 -2.92 6.15 8.82
C ILE A 29 -2.92 5.89 7.31
N TYR A 30 -1.80 6.17 6.62
CA TYR A 30 -1.68 5.89 5.19
C TYR A 30 -1.73 4.39 4.90
N HIS A 31 -1.01 3.59 5.69
CA HIS A 31 -1.08 2.13 5.63
C HIS A 31 -2.52 1.63 5.80
N ASP A 32 -3.24 2.13 6.81
CA ASP A 32 -4.59 1.67 7.12
C ASP A 32 -5.59 2.08 6.04
N ILE A 33 -5.48 3.30 5.50
CA ILE A 33 -6.32 3.73 4.37
C ILE A 33 -6.13 2.79 3.17
N ILE A 34 -4.89 2.44 2.81
CA ILE A 34 -4.66 1.51 1.68
C ILE A 34 -5.20 0.13 2.00
N THR A 35 -4.92 -0.38 3.20
CA THR A 35 -5.34 -1.72 3.63
C THR A 35 -6.85 -1.86 3.53
N TYR A 36 -7.58 -0.93 4.14
CA TYR A 36 -9.04 -0.95 4.18
C TYR A 36 -9.70 -0.66 2.84
N SER A 37 -9.07 0.14 1.97
CA SER A 37 -9.64 0.50 0.67
C SER A 37 -9.41 -0.58 -0.40
N TYR A 38 -8.31 -1.33 -0.34
CA TYR A 38 -7.81 -2.10 -1.49
C TYR A 38 -7.26 -3.50 -1.18
N ILE A 39 -6.89 -3.79 0.08
CA ILE A 39 -6.15 -5.03 0.42
C ILE A 39 -7.02 -6.02 1.19
N ASP A 40 -7.85 -5.52 2.10
CA ASP A 40 -8.80 -6.36 2.81
C ASP A 40 -9.68 -7.14 1.82
N LYS A 41 -10.14 -8.33 2.27
CA LYS A 41 -10.97 -9.23 1.46
C LYS A 41 -12.16 -8.52 0.81
N GLU A 42 -12.72 -7.53 1.50
CA GLU A 42 -13.79 -6.67 1.03
C GLU A 42 -13.37 -5.21 1.20
N ALA A 43 -13.43 -4.44 0.11
CA ALA A 43 -13.12 -3.01 0.16
C ALA A 43 -14.14 -2.29 1.03
N MET A 44 -13.67 -1.59 2.06
CA MET A 44 -14.54 -0.81 2.92
C MET A 44 -14.97 0.51 2.26
N PRO A 45 -16.23 0.92 2.42
CA PRO A 45 -16.68 2.25 1.99
C PRO A 45 -15.90 3.38 2.68
N ASP A 46 -15.68 4.47 1.94
CA ASP A 46 -14.88 5.61 2.42
C ASP A 46 -15.43 6.21 3.73
N ASP A 47 -16.76 6.29 3.91
CA ASP A 47 -17.39 6.82 5.12
C ASP A 47 -17.16 5.92 6.35
N VAL A 48 -17.10 4.60 6.14
CA VAL A 48 -16.75 3.63 7.19
C VAL A 48 -15.30 3.80 7.61
N ILE A 49 -14.39 3.93 6.64
CA ILE A 49 -12.96 4.14 6.91
C ILE A 49 -12.75 5.47 7.65
N MET A 50 -13.42 6.54 7.22
CA MET A 50 -13.39 7.84 7.88
C MET A 50 -13.77 7.75 9.36
N ARG A 51 -14.90 7.09 9.67
CA ARG A 51 -15.35 6.88 11.05
C ARG A 51 -14.35 6.04 11.84
N LYS A 52 -13.85 4.95 11.25
CA LYS A 52 -12.90 4.02 11.89
C LYS A 52 -11.57 4.69 12.26
N LEU A 53 -11.09 5.60 11.41
CA LEU A 53 -9.83 6.34 11.62
C LEU A 53 -10.02 7.69 12.32
N ASN A 54 -11.25 8.03 12.71
CA ASN A 54 -11.61 9.32 13.31
C ASN A 54 -11.14 10.52 12.46
N LEU A 55 -11.40 10.47 11.15
CA LEU A 55 -11.00 11.49 10.19
C LEU A 55 -12.20 12.29 9.70
N THR A 56 -12.02 13.61 9.60
CA THR A 56 -12.95 14.46 8.83
C THR A 56 -12.85 14.14 7.34
N GLN A 57 -13.92 14.44 6.58
CA GLN A 57 -13.97 14.18 5.14
C GLN A 57 -12.80 14.82 4.38
N SER A 58 -12.50 16.08 4.67
CA SER A 58 -11.39 16.81 4.03
C SER A 58 -10.02 16.20 4.35
N THR A 59 -9.82 15.77 5.60
CA THR A 59 -8.57 15.13 6.01
C THR A 59 -8.43 13.75 5.37
N TYR A 60 -9.51 12.97 5.35
CA TYR A 60 -9.52 11.64 4.74
C TYR A 60 -9.14 11.67 3.27
N TYR A 61 -9.80 12.47 2.43
CA TYR A 61 -9.49 12.49 1.00
C TYR A 61 -8.07 13.01 0.72
N ARG A 62 -7.58 13.97 1.51
CA ARG A 62 -6.18 14.42 1.44
C ARG A 62 -5.21 13.28 1.80
N TYR A 63 -5.48 12.54 2.86
CA TYR A 63 -4.64 11.43 3.31
C TYR A 63 -4.73 10.22 2.39
N LYS A 64 -5.90 9.91 1.83
CA LYS A 64 -6.08 8.86 0.83
C LYS A 64 -5.27 9.13 -0.43
N LYS A 65 -5.33 10.37 -0.95
CA LYS A 65 -4.50 10.79 -2.09
C LYS A 65 -3.01 10.62 -1.78
N LYS A 66 -2.58 11.06 -0.59
CA LYS A 66 -1.16 10.94 -0.20
C LYS A 66 -0.73 9.49 0.02
N ALA A 67 -1.59 8.67 0.60
CA ALA A 67 -1.33 7.25 0.82
C ALA A 67 -1.16 6.50 -0.51
N ILE A 68 -2.01 6.77 -1.51
CA ILE A 68 -1.90 6.17 -2.85
C ILE A 68 -0.59 6.59 -3.53
N GLU A 69 -0.23 7.87 -3.46
CA GLU A 69 1.03 8.40 -4.00
C GLU A 69 2.24 7.71 -3.36
N LEU A 70 2.29 7.65 -2.02
CA LEU A 70 3.40 7.03 -1.29
C LEU A 70 3.45 5.51 -1.50
N MET A 71 2.31 4.84 -1.64
CA MET A 71 2.25 3.42 -1.99
C MET A 71 2.83 3.15 -3.38
N GLY A 72 2.50 4.00 -4.37
CA GLY A 72 3.10 3.93 -5.70
C GLY A 72 4.61 4.12 -5.65
N ILE A 73 5.09 5.10 -4.88
CA ILE A 73 6.53 5.31 -4.66
C ILE A 73 7.18 4.09 -3.99
N ALA A 74 6.55 3.50 -2.97
CA ALA A 74 7.06 2.31 -2.30
C ALA A 74 7.20 1.13 -3.28
N LEU A 75 6.16 0.85 -4.06
CA LEU A 75 6.16 -0.24 -5.04
C LEU A 75 7.21 -0.01 -6.14
N TRP A 76 7.12 1.11 -6.85
CA TRP A 76 7.87 1.34 -8.08
C TRP A 76 9.24 1.99 -7.86
N GLY A 77 9.45 2.65 -6.73
CA GLY A 77 10.71 3.32 -6.40
C GLY A 77 11.65 2.48 -5.55
N TYR A 78 11.12 1.53 -4.75
CA TYR A 78 11.93 0.81 -3.76
C TYR A 78 11.83 -0.72 -3.86
N ILE A 79 10.62 -1.29 -4.03
CA ILE A 79 10.46 -2.75 -3.94
C ILE A 79 10.66 -3.45 -5.29
N ILE A 80 10.04 -2.97 -6.36
CA ILE A 80 10.08 -3.62 -7.68
C ILE A 80 11.43 -3.45 -8.39
N PRO A 81 12.08 -2.28 -8.42
CA PRO A 81 13.32 -2.11 -9.19
C PRO A 81 14.43 -3.10 -8.82
N PRO A 82 14.77 -3.33 -7.54
CA PRO A 82 15.80 -4.31 -7.16
C PRO A 82 15.43 -5.74 -7.55
N LEU A 83 14.14 -6.10 -7.52
CA LEU A 83 13.66 -7.43 -7.94
C LEU A 83 13.82 -7.63 -9.44
N ARG A 84 13.49 -6.60 -10.24
CA ARG A 84 13.67 -6.63 -11.69
C ARG A 84 15.14 -6.83 -12.05
N ASP A 85 16.04 -6.09 -11.40
CA ASP A 85 17.47 -6.19 -11.66
C ASP A 85 17.99 -7.59 -11.25
N TYR A 86 17.53 -8.13 -10.13
CA TYR A 86 17.85 -9.49 -9.71
C TYR A 86 17.42 -10.55 -10.73
N TRP A 87 16.19 -10.49 -11.26
CA TRP A 87 15.71 -11.45 -12.27
C TRP A 87 16.45 -11.33 -13.59
N ASN A 88 16.75 -10.11 -14.04
CA ASN A 88 17.53 -9.88 -15.26
C ASN A 88 18.94 -10.49 -15.15
N ASN A 89 19.52 -10.53 -13.95
CA ASN A 89 20.85 -11.10 -13.71
C ASN A 89 20.86 -12.64 -13.54
N LEU A 90 19.69 -13.28 -13.50
CA LEU A 90 19.53 -14.73 -13.42
C LEU A 90 19.29 -15.40 -14.79
N GLN A 91 19.09 -14.62 -15.85
CA GLN A 91 18.93 -15.08 -17.24
C GLN A 91 20.27 -15.00 -17.98
#